data_AF-A0A523RM87-F1
#
_entry.id   AF-A0A523RM87-F1
#
_cell.length_a   1.000
_cell.length_b   1.000
_cell.length_c   1.000
_cell.angle_alpha   90.00
_cell.angle_beta   90.00
_cell.angle_gamma   90.00
#
_symmetry.space_group_name_H-M   'P 1'
#
loop_
_entity.id
_entity.type
_entity.pdbx_description
1 polymer ?
#
loop_
_entity_poly.entity_id
_entity_poly.type
_entity_poly.pdbx_seq_one_letter_code
_entity_poly.pdbx_strand_id
1 'polypeptide(L)'
;MEVRLNKRQKMKQLFKLLGVKSNLTFKKLFKPAISKKILLHYLDELENKRPVLLDYKAQNDNALLAALMFHNPECSTKLILQMFGLKKMLETVTIRELRAIFSNYNKRSWYRLITDARKIKLPSQSPFGAIRKNLINFKPLQLFYDKH
;
A
#
# COMPACT_ATOMS: atom_id res chain seq x y z
N MET A 1 16.59 8.08 -7.45
CA MET A 1 16.12 7.94 -6.06
C MET A 1 14.74 8.55 -5.96
N GLU A 2 13.82 7.95 -5.21
CA GLU A 2 12.48 8.51 -4.97
C GLU A 2 12.56 9.99 -4.55
N VAL A 3 11.65 10.81 -5.08
CA VAL A 3 11.44 12.23 -4.72
C VAL A 3 11.28 12.41 -3.19
N ARG A 4 10.90 11.35 -2.48
CA ARG A 4 10.71 11.30 -1.02
C ARG A 4 12.00 11.46 -0.20
N LEU A 5 13.17 11.19 -0.78
CA LEU A 5 14.48 11.29 -0.13
C LEU A 5 15.19 12.63 -0.40
N ASN A 6 14.44 13.71 -0.64
CA ASN A 6 15.00 15.00 -1.06
C ASN A 6 15.79 15.77 0.02
N LYS A 7 15.71 15.39 1.30
CA LYS A 7 16.39 16.09 2.42
C LYS A 7 17.35 15.15 3.14
N ARG A 8 18.56 15.67 3.43
CA ARG A 8 19.61 14.92 4.17
C ARG A 8 19.13 14.40 5.53
N GLN A 9 18.29 15.17 6.22
CA GLN A 9 17.68 14.75 7.49
C GLN A 9 16.80 13.50 7.34
N LYS A 10 15.93 13.47 6.32
CA LYS A 10 15.07 12.32 6.02
C LYS A 10 15.88 11.08 5.65
N MET A 11 16.95 11.26 4.87
CA MET A 11 17.87 10.17 4.54
C MET A 11 18.56 9.61 5.78
N LYS A 12 19.06 10.47 6.68
CA LYS A 12 19.66 10.01 7.96
C LYS A 12 18.66 9.24 8.81
N GLN A 13 17.43 9.73 8.92
CA GLN A 13 16.38 9.07 9.71
C GLN A 13 16.03 7.70 9.14
N LEU A 14 15.84 7.60 7.81
CA LEU A 14 15.60 6.32 7.15
C LEU A 14 16.78 5.35 7.35
N PHE A 15 18.01 5.83 7.24
CA PHE A 15 19.19 4.97 7.40
C PHE A 15 19.33 4.46 8.84
N LYS A 16 18.98 5.30 9.82
CA LYS A 16 18.89 4.87 11.22
C LYS A 16 17.84 3.77 11.39
N LEU A 17 16.65 3.94 10.81
CA LEU A 17 15.58 2.92 10.83
C LEU A 17 16.01 1.61 10.17
N LEU A 18 16.76 1.68 9.07
CA LEU A 18 17.23 0.50 8.32
C LEU A 18 18.56 -0.10 8.86
N GLY A 19 19.10 0.42 9.96
CA GLY A 19 20.36 -0.05 10.55
C GLY A 19 21.60 0.23 9.69
N VAL A 20 21.55 1.20 8.78
CA VAL A 20 22.63 1.54 7.85
C VAL A 20 23.59 2.55 8.50
N LYS A 21 24.72 2.07 9.01
CA LYS A 21 25.84 2.91 9.48
C LYS A 21 26.67 3.37 8.27
N SER A 22 26.28 4.45 7.60
CA SER A 22 27.10 5.00 6.51
C SER A 22 27.13 6.53 6.49
N ASN A 23 28.31 7.09 6.25
CA ASN A 23 28.44 8.47 5.76
C ASN A 23 27.68 8.55 4.43
N LEU A 24 26.67 9.42 4.37
CA LEU A 24 25.80 9.68 3.21
C LEU A 24 26.63 10.24 2.04
N THR A 25 27.30 9.35 1.30
CA THR A 25 27.88 9.67 -0.01
C THR A 25 27.02 9.06 -1.10
N PHE A 26 26.90 9.74 -2.24
CA PHE A 26 26.10 9.30 -3.38
C PHE A 26 26.45 7.85 -3.77
N LYS A 27 27.74 7.55 -3.95
CA LYS A 27 28.23 6.21 -4.28
C LYS A 27 27.80 5.12 -3.28
N LYS A 28 27.72 5.44 -1.98
CA LYS A 28 27.25 4.47 -0.97
C LYS A 28 25.74 4.30 -1.04
N LEU A 29 25.00 5.37 -1.33
CA LEU A 29 23.54 5.37 -1.43
C LEU A 29 23.02 4.44 -2.54
N PHE A 30 23.69 4.44 -3.69
CA PHE A 30 23.36 3.59 -4.84
C PHE A 30 23.99 2.20 -4.77
N LYS A 31 24.53 1.78 -3.62
CA LYS A 31 24.91 0.37 -3.44
C LYS A 31 23.65 -0.50 -3.55
N PRO A 32 23.68 -1.58 -4.35
CA PRO A 32 22.52 -2.46 -4.56
C PRO A 32 21.85 -2.90 -3.25
N ALA A 33 22.65 -3.30 -2.26
CA ALA A 33 22.14 -3.72 -0.96
C ALA A 33 21.36 -2.63 -0.21
N ILE A 34 21.80 -1.37 -0.28
CA ILE A 34 21.13 -0.26 0.40
C ILE A 34 19.88 0.15 -0.38
N SER A 35 19.98 0.24 -1.71
CA SER A 35 18.85 0.56 -2.58
C SER A 35 17.72 -0.48 -2.46
N LYS A 36 18.06 -1.77 -2.43
CA LYS A 36 17.12 -2.86 -2.19
C LYS A 36 16.39 -2.71 -0.84
N LYS A 37 17.12 -2.46 0.25
CA LYS A 37 16.52 -2.25 1.59
C LYS A 37 15.55 -1.07 1.60
N ILE A 38 15.92 0.05 0.97
CA ILE A 38 15.07 1.24 0.89
C ILE A 38 13.79 0.93 0.10
N LEU A 39 13.90 0.28 -1.05
CA LEU A 39 12.75 -0.01 -1.90
C LEU A 39 11.80 -1.01 -1.25
N LEU A 40 12.32 -2.05 -0.58
CA LEU A 40 11.50 -2.98 0.18
C LEU A 40 10.78 -2.28 1.33
N HIS A 41 11.47 -1.40 2.07
CA HIS A 41 10.83 -0.61 3.13
C HIS A 41 9.65 0.22 2.63
N TYR A 42 9.81 0.92 1.50
CA TYR A 42 8.70 1.69 0.93
C TYR A 42 7.59 0.80 0.37
N LEU A 43 7.91 -0.38 -0.14
CA LEU A 43 6.89 -1.35 -0.55
C LEU A 43 6.09 -1.84 0.66
N ASP A 44 6.76 -2.15 1.78
CA ASP A 44 6.12 -2.52 3.04
C ASP A 44 5.21 -1.38 3.54
N GLU A 45 5.66 -0.12 3.48
CA GLU A 45 4.83 1.02 3.83
C GLU A 45 3.57 1.16 2.95
N LEU A 46 3.69 0.87 1.66
CA LEU A 46 2.56 0.93 0.72
C LEU A 46 1.56 -0.20 1.00
N GLU A 47 2.05 -1.42 1.21
CA GLU A 47 1.22 -2.57 1.57
C GLU A 47 0.47 -2.33 2.88
N ASN A 48 1.17 -1.88 3.92
CA ASN A 48 0.58 -1.64 5.25
C ASN A 48 -0.50 -0.54 5.24
N LYS A 49 -0.41 0.43 4.32
CA LYS A 49 -1.38 1.54 4.23
C LYS A 49 -2.55 1.23 3.29
N ARG A 50 -2.49 0.15 2.51
CA ARG A 50 -3.52 -0.24 1.54
C ARG A 50 -4.60 -1.10 2.23
N PRO A 51 -5.87 -0.68 2.25
CA PRO A 51 -6.95 -1.52 2.75
C PRO A 51 -7.09 -2.81 1.90
N VAL A 52 -7.11 -3.96 2.56
CA VAL A 52 -7.28 -5.29 1.93
C VAL A 52 -8.59 -5.37 1.13
N LEU A 53 -9.61 -4.63 1.58
CA LEU A 53 -10.90 -4.47 0.91
C LEU A 53 -10.77 -4.07 -0.56
N LEU A 54 -9.73 -3.29 -0.93
CA LEU A 54 -9.52 -2.86 -2.31
C LEU A 54 -9.23 -4.03 -3.26
N ASP A 55 -8.50 -5.03 -2.78
CA ASP A 55 -7.97 -6.13 -3.59
C ASP A 55 -8.86 -7.37 -3.55
N TYR A 56 -9.70 -7.49 -2.52
CA TYR A 56 -10.60 -8.63 -2.36
C TYR A 56 -11.61 -8.73 -3.50
N LYS A 57 -11.77 -9.92 -4.08
CA LYS A 57 -12.74 -10.21 -5.14
C LYS A 57 -13.75 -11.23 -4.63
N ALA A 58 -14.95 -10.75 -4.30
CA ALA A 58 -16.07 -11.63 -3.97
C ALA A 58 -16.74 -12.15 -5.24
N GLN A 59 -17.34 -13.34 -5.16
CA GLN A 59 -18.10 -13.91 -6.28
C GLN A 59 -19.44 -13.19 -6.48
N ASN A 60 -20.05 -12.73 -5.39
CA ASN A 60 -21.30 -11.98 -5.37
C ASN A 60 -21.43 -11.21 -4.04
N ASP A 61 -22.48 -10.40 -3.93
CA ASP A 61 -22.70 -9.52 -2.78
C ASP A 61 -22.94 -10.31 -1.47
N ASN A 62 -23.62 -11.45 -1.54
CA ASN A 62 -23.84 -12.33 -0.38
C ASN A 62 -22.51 -12.92 0.12
N ALA A 63 -21.64 -13.34 -0.80
CA ALA A 63 -20.31 -13.83 -0.48
C ALA A 63 -19.43 -12.74 0.13
N LEU A 64 -19.55 -11.49 -0.35
CA LEU A 64 -18.84 -10.34 0.24
C LEU A 64 -19.30 -10.08 1.68
N LEU A 65 -20.62 -10.04 1.92
CA LEU A 65 -21.18 -9.84 3.26
C LEU A 65 -20.77 -10.97 4.21
N ALA A 66 -20.91 -12.22 3.77
CA ALA A 66 -20.51 -13.39 4.54
C ALA A 66 -19.02 -13.35 4.90
N ALA A 67 -18.15 -13.01 3.94
CA ALA A 67 -16.71 -12.89 4.19
C ALA A 67 -16.38 -11.75 5.18
N LEU A 68 -17.05 -10.60 5.04
CA LEU A 68 -16.87 -9.48 5.98
C LEU A 68 -17.26 -9.88 7.40
N MET A 69 -18.39 -10.54 7.59
CA MET A 69 -18.86 -10.98 8.91
C MET A 69 -17.98 -12.09 9.49
N PHE A 70 -17.71 -13.13 8.70
CA PHE A 70 -16.96 -14.32 9.15
C PHE A 70 -15.53 -13.99 9.56
N HIS A 71 -14.82 -13.14 8.80
CA HIS A 71 -13.44 -12.78 9.10
C HIS A 71 -13.30 -11.64 10.12
N ASN A 72 -14.39 -10.97 10.48
CA ASN A 72 -14.38 -9.80 11.37
C ASN A 72 -15.53 -9.87 12.41
N PRO A 73 -15.59 -10.93 13.24
CA PRO A 73 -16.72 -11.15 14.17
C PRO A 73 -16.88 -10.02 15.21
N GLU A 74 -15.79 -9.34 15.58
CA GLU A 74 -15.78 -8.23 16.53
C GLU A 74 -16.32 -6.91 15.93
N CYS A 75 -16.53 -6.85 14.62
CA CYS A 75 -17.00 -5.63 13.96
C CYS A 75 -18.52 -5.49 14.08
N SER A 76 -18.99 -4.33 14.51
CA SER A 76 -20.43 -4.01 14.52
C SER A 76 -21.05 -4.15 13.12
N THR A 77 -22.33 -4.51 13.05
CA THR A 77 -23.10 -4.58 11.80
C THR A 77 -23.04 -3.28 11.01
N LYS A 78 -23.04 -2.13 11.70
CA LYS A 78 -22.88 -0.80 11.09
C LYS A 78 -21.56 -0.70 10.32
N LEU A 79 -20.45 -1.13 10.92
CA LEU A 79 -19.14 -1.11 10.27
C LEU A 79 -19.10 -2.08 9.09
N ILE A 80 -19.66 -3.28 9.24
CA ILE A 80 -19.76 -4.26 8.14
C ILE A 80 -20.50 -3.66 6.94
N LEU A 81 -21.65 -3.02 7.16
CA LEU A 81 -22.41 -2.36 6.09
C LEU A 81 -21.65 -1.18 5.47
N GLN A 82 -20.91 -0.41 6.27
CA GLN A 82 -20.03 0.64 5.75
C GLN A 82 -18.93 0.09 4.83
N MET A 83 -18.32 -1.04 5.20
CA MET A 83 -17.29 -1.69 4.39
C MET A 83 -17.85 -2.31 3.13
N PHE A 84 -19.03 -2.93 3.22
CA PHE A 84 -19.77 -3.42 2.06
C PHE A 84 -20.07 -2.26 1.09
N GLY A 85 -20.68 -1.18 1.57
CA GLY A 85 -21.00 -0.01 0.74
C GLY A 85 -19.74 0.63 0.14
N LEU A 86 -18.67 0.76 0.91
CA LEU A 86 -17.38 1.24 0.40
C LEU A 86 -16.87 0.35 -0.74
N LYS A 87 -16.93 -0.99 -0.59
CA LYS A 87 -16.50 -1.91 -1.64
C LYS A 87 -17.34 -1.77 -2.91
N LYS A 88 -18.66 -1.71 -2.79
CA LYS A 88 -19.56 -1.53 -3.94
C LYS A 88 -19.29 -0.22 -4.69
N MET A 89 -19.05 0.88 -3.96
CA MET A 89 -18.69 2.16 -4.58
C MET A 89 -17.34 2.09 -5.33
N LEU A 90 -16.42 1.26 -4.85
CA LEU A 90 -15.11 1.10 -5.48
C LEU A 90 -15.13 0.22 -6.74
N GLU A 91 -16.26 -0.43 -7.05
CA GLU A 91 -16.46 -1.14 -8.32
C GLU A 91 -16.76 -0.17 -9.47
N THR A 92 -17.30 1.01 -9.15
CA THR A 92 -17.72 2.01 -10.14
C THR A 92 -16.84 3.25 -10.16
N VAL A 93 -16.21 3.59 -9.03
CA VAL A 93 -15.46 4.83 -8.84
C VAL A 93 -14.10 4.55 -8.22
N THR A 94 -13.08 5.30 -8.61
CA THR A 94 -11.75 5.16 -8.00
C THR A 94 -11.74 5.70 -6.57
N ILE A 95 -10.85 5.19 -5.71
CA ILE A 95 -10.70 5.68 -4.34
C ILE A 95 -10.35 7.19 -4.28
N ARG A 96 -9.74 7.75 -5.33
CA ARG A 96 -9.37 9.17 -5.42
C ARG A 96 -10.59 10.04 -5.72
N GLU A 97 -11.43 9.63 -6.66
CA GLU A 97 -12.70 10.28 -6.95
C GLU A 97 -13.64 10.19 -5.76
N LEU A 98 -13.75 9.00 -5.15
CA LEU A 98 -14.54 8.81 -3.93
C LEU A 98 -14.06 9.74 -2.81
N ARG A 99 -12.74 9.87 -2.63
CA ARG A 99 -12.16 10.84 -1.70
C ARG A 99 -12.56 12.26 -2.04
N ALA A 100 -12.50 12.67 -3.31
CA ALA A 100 -12.86 14.02 -3.72
C ALA A 100 -14.33 14.33 -3.39
N ILE A 101 -15.23 13.38 -3.69
CA ILE A 101 -16.66 13.48 -3.38
C ILE A 101 -16.87 13.65 -1.86
N PHE A 102 -16.34 12.73 -1.03
CA PHE A 102 -16.58 12.76 0.41
C PHE A 102 -15.80 13.86 1.16
N SER A 103 -14.64 14.28 0.66
CA SER A 103 -13.83 15.31 1.32
C SER A 103 -14.50 16.69 1.27
N ASN A 104 -15.34 16.95 0.26
CA ASN A 104 -16.13 18.17 0.17
C ASN A 104 -17.17 18.28 1.28
N TYR A 105 -17.63 17.15 1.83
CA TYR A 105 -18.61 17.12 2.91
C TYR A 105 -17.93 16.98 4.28
N ASN A 106 -17.10 15.95 4.47
CA ASN A 106 -16.43 15.72 5.75
C ASN A 106 -15.13 14.92 5.59
N LYS A 107 -14.03 15.68 5.52
CA LYS A 107 -12.66 15.14 5.44
C LYS A 107 -12.30 14.21 6.61
N ARG A 108 -12.77 14.49 7.84
CA ARG A 108 -12.49 13.64 9.01
C ARG A 108 -13.18 12.27 8.88
N SER A 109 -14.44 12.26 8.44
CA SER A 109 -15.20 11.04 8.21
C SER A 109 -14.56 10.16 7.13
N TRP A 110 -14.05 10.75 6.05
CA TRP A 110 -13.30 10.01 5.03
C TRP A 110 -12.07 9.30 5.62
N TYR A 111 -11.24 10.02 6.39
CA TYR A 111 -10.05 9.40 6.99
C TYR A 111 -10.40 8.33 8.02
N ARG A 112 -11.49 8.51 8.79
CA ARG A 112 -12.01 7.48 9.69
C ARG A 112 -12.44 6.23 8.92
N LEU A 113 -13.23 6.40 7.85
CA LEU A 113 -13.67 5.30 6.99
C LEU A 113 -12.50 4.49 6.42
N ILE A 114 -11.48 5.17 5.90
CA ILE A 114 -10.27 4.51 5.39
C ILE A 114 -9.47 3.84 6.51
N THR A 115 -9.42 4.43 7.70
CA THR A 115 -8.76 3.83 8.86
C THR A 115 -9.47 2.54 9.29
N ASP A 116 -10.80 2.53 9.29
CA ASP A 116 -11.57 1.34 9.62
C ASP A 116 -11.45 0.27 8.52
N ALA A 117 -11.42 0.67 7.24
CA ALA A 117 -11.16 -0.24 6.12
C ALA A 117 -9.79 -0.93 6.18
N ARG A 118 -8.78 -0.29 6.79
CA ARG A 118 -7.46 -0.92 7.02
C ARG A 118 -7.47 -2.00 8.10
N LYS A 119 -8.45 -1.97 9.02
CA LYS A 119 -8.57 -2.96 10.10
C LYS A 119 -9.29 -4.23 9.64
N ILE A 120 -10.00 -4.16 8.52
CA ILE A 120 -10.74 -5.29 7.95
C ILE A 120 -9.77 -6.38 7.50
N LYS A 121 -10.05 -7.60 7.94
CA LYS A 121 -9.36 -8.82 7.57
C LYS A 121 -10.17 -9.55 6.51
N LEU A 122 -9.53 -9.85 5.39
CA LEU A 122 -10.10 -10.63 4.29
C LEU A 122 -8.99 -11.49 3.67
N PRO A 123 -9.30 -12.67 3.12
CA PRO A 123 -8.34 -13.50 2.41
C PRO A 123 -8.09 -12.90 1.02
N SER A 124 -7.21 -11.89 0.95
CA SER A 124 -6.78 -11.28 -0.30
C SER A 124 -5.26 -11.33 -0.43
N GLN A 125 -4.79 -11.58 -1.65
CA GLN A 125 -3.37 -11.51 -1.96
C GLN A 125 -2.96 -10.05 -2.21
N SER A 126 -1.76 -9.68 -1.77
CA SER A 126 -1.18 -8.37 -2.07
C SER A 126 -0.98 -8.24 -3.60
N PRO A 127 -1.47 -7.16 -4.23
CA PRO A 127 -1.23 -6.93 -5.66
C PRO A 127 0.25 -6.68 -5.97
N PHE A 128 1.07 -6.42 -4.93
CA PHE A 128 2.49 -6.12 -5.07
C PHE A 128 3.40 -7.35 -5.06
N GLY A 129 2.85 -8.58 -5.01
CA GLY A 129 3.65 -9.80 -4.95
C GLY A 129 4.70 -9.92 -6.06
N ALA A 130 4.35 -9.56 -7.31
CA ALA A 130 5.30 -9.55 -8.42
C ALA A 130 6.42 -8.51 -8.24
N ILE A 131 6.06 -7.30 -7.80
CA ILE A 131 7.02 -6.22 -7.52
C ILE A 131 7.98 -6.63 -6.40
N ARG A 132 7.45 -7.22 -5.33
CA ARG A 132 8.26 -7.74 -4.22
C ARG A 132 9.25 -8.79 -4.70
N LYS A 133 8.83 -9.77 -5.51
CA LYS A 133 9.72 -10.79 -6.09
C LYS A 133 10.85 -10.14 -6.91
N ASN A 134 10.54 -9.15 -7.74
CA ASN A 134 11.53 -8.43 -8.53
C ASN A 134 12.50 -7.61 -7.67
N LEU A 135 12.03 -6.96 -6.62
CA LEU A 135 12.89 -6.23 -5.67
C LEU A 135 13.77 -7.17 -4.83
N ILE A 136 13.28 -8.37 -4.51
CA ILE A 136 14.08 -9.41 -3.83
C ILE A 136 15.19 -9.89 -4.75
N ASN A 137 14.87 -10.20 -6.01
CA ASN A 137 15.86 -10.65 -6.99
C ASN A 137 16.84 -9.54 -7.37
N PHE A 138 16.39 -8.28 -7.34
CA PHE A 138 17.17 -7.07 -7.61
C PHE A 138 18.08 -7.20 -8.84
N LYS A 139 17.59 -7.87 -9.89
CA LYS A 139 18.34 -8.06 -11.13
C LYS A 139 18.39 -6.72 -11.87
N PRO A 140 19.56 -6.29 -12.35
CA PRO A 140 19.65 -5.11 -13.21
C PRO A 140 18.85 -5.39 -14.49
N LEU A 141 18.07 -4.40 -14.92
CA LEU A 141 17.43 -4.44 -16.22
C LEU A 141 18.55 -4.39 -17.26
N GLN A 142 18.72 -5.45 -18.04
CA GLN A 142 19.54 -5.38 -19.25
C GLN A 142 18.80 -4.43 -20.20
N LEU A 143 19.31 -3.21 -20.31
CA LEU A 143 18.96 -2.33 -21.43
C LEU A 143 19.57 -2.99 -22.67
N PHE A 144 18.75 -3.71 -23.42
CA PHE A 144 19.08 -4.04 -24.79
C PHE A 144 19.18 -2.70 -25.52
N TYR A 145 20.41 -2.21 -25.69
CA TYR A 145 20.68 -1.19 -26.68
C TYR A 145 20.55 -1.88 -28.02
N ASP A 146 19.39 -1.75 -28.65
CA ASP A 146 19.27 -2.02 -30.08
C ASP A 146 20.23 -1.06 -30.80
N LYS A 147 21.34 -1.61 -31.28
CA LYS A 147 22.19 -0.95 -32.27
C LYS A 147 21.40 -0.96 -33.58
N HIS A 148 20.76 0.14 -33.90
CA HIS A 148 20.43 0.52 -35.27
C HIS A 148 21.61 1.28 -35.88
#